data_AF-W6YF37-F1
#
_entry.id   AF-W6YF37-F1
#
_cell.length_a   1.000
_cell.length_b   1.000
_cell.length_c   1.000
_cell.angle_alpha   90.00
_cell.angle_beta   90.00
_cell.angle_gamma   90.00
#
_symmetry.space_group_name_H-M   'P 1'
#
loop_
_entity.id
_entity.type
_entity.pdbx_description
1 polymer ?
#
loop_
_entity_poly.entity_id
_entity_poly.type
_entity_poly.pdbx_seq_one_letter_code
_entity_poly.pdbx_strand_id
1 'polypeptide(L)'
;MVELLIERGADVDAKGGEYGTALQLACRRGVKDMVELLIERGADVDAKGGEYGTALQLACRRGVKDMVELLIERGADVNAEGGRYGSALQVASWLGHTEVVELLIANGARQDERGP
;
A
#
# COMPACT_ATOMS: atom_id res chain seq x y z
N MET A 1 5.79 -11.88 18.11
CA MET A 1 6.76 -12.51 17.18
C MET A 1 7.36 -11.47 16.24
N VAL A 2 6.55 -10.73 15.47
CA VAL A 2 7.04 -9.65 14.59
C VAL A 2 7.85 -8.61 15.36
N GLU A 3 7.36 -8.16 16.52
CA GLU A 3 8.09 -7.22 17.39
C GLU A 3 9.46 -7.74 17.80
N LEU A 4 9.54 -8.99 18.29
CA LEU A 4 10.78 -9.63 18.69
C LEU A 4 11.78 -9.74 17.52
N LEU A 5 11.31 -9.96 16.29
CA LEU A 5 12.19 -10.04 15.12
C LEU A 5 12.79 -8.67 14.79
N ILE A 6 11.97 -7.62 14.82
CA ILE A 6 12.41 -6.24 14.57
C ILE A 6 13.40 -5.80 15.67
N GLU A 7 13.11 -6.09 16.95
CA GLU A 7 14.03 -5.84 18.07
C GLU A 7 15.37 -6.57 17.94
N ARG A 8 15.39 -7.70 17.23
CA ARG A 8 16.60 -8.49 16.94
C ARG A 8 17.32 -8.05 15.67
N GLY A 9 16.93 -6.92 15.09
CA GLY A 9 17.57 -6.32 13.91
C GLY A 9 17.10 -6.90 12.58
N ALA A 10 15.91 -7.53 12.55
CA ALA A 10 15.29 -7.84 11.26
C ALA A 10 14.97 -6.54 10.51
N ASP A 11 15.34 -6.49 9.24
CA ASP A 11 14.96 -5.41 8.34
C ASP A 11 13.44 -5.43 8.15
N VAL A 12 12.78 -4.34 8.56
CA VAL A 12 11.32 -4.19 8.52
C VAL A 12 10.79 -4.14 7.08
N ASP A 13 11.62 -3.67 6.13
CA ASP A 13 11.31 -3.57 4.71
C ASP A 13 11.92 -4.70 3.89
N ALA A 14 12.39 -5.76 4.55
CA ALA A 14 12.94 -6.93 3.90
C ALA A 14 12.00 -7.43 2.79
N LYS A 15 12.53 -7.50 1.57
CA LYS A 15 11.78 -7.88 0.38
C LYS A 15 11.84 -9.39 0.14
N GLY A 16 10.70 -10.03 -0.06
CA GLY A 16 10.64 -11.45 -0.38
C GLY A 16 9.23 -11.97 -0.70
N GLY A 17 9.19 -13.02 -1.53
CA GLY A 17 7.94 -13.68 -1.93
C GLY A 17 7.05 -12.83 -2.84
N GLU A 18 5.81 -13.29 -3.05
CA GLU A 18 4.83 -12.68 -3.96
C GLU A 18 4.46 -11.23 -3.57
N TYR A 19 4.52 -10.90 -2.28
CA TYR A 19 3.98 -9.65 -1.74
C TYR A 19 5.04 -8.58 -1.44
N GLY A 20 6.33 -8.84 -1.67
CA GLY A 20 7.36 -7.82 -1.44
C GLY A 20 7.68 -7.65 0.04
N THR A 21 6.96 -6.79 0.75
CA THR A 21 7.26 -6.47 2.17
C THR A 21 6.26 -7.08 3.16
N ALA A 22 6.64 -7.07 4.44
CA ALA A 22 5.74 -7.43 5.53
C ALA A 22 4.51 -6.52 5.59
N LEU A 23 4.68 -5.22 5.29
CA LEU A 23 3.60 -4.24 5.25
C LEU A 23 2.56 -4.59 4.17
N GLN A 24 3.02 -4.89 2.96
CA GLN A 24 2.14 -5.31 1.87
C GLN A 24 1.36 -6.60 2.22
N LEU A 25 2.01 -7.57 2.87
CA LEU A 25 1.33 -8.78 3.34
C LEU A 25 0.27 -8.47 4.41
N ALA A 26 0.55 -7.56 5.35
CA ALA A 26 -0.39 -7.14 6.38
C ALA A 26 -1.63 -6.47 5.76
N CYS A 27 -1.43 -5.54 4.81
CA CYS A 27 -2.53 -4.92 4.05
C CYS A 27 -3.35 -5.95 3.27
N ARG A 28 -2.69 -6.94 2.64
CA ARG A 28 -3.39 -8.04 1.96
C ARG A 28 -4.21 -8.91 2.90
N ARG A 29 -3.76 -9.11 4.14
CA ARG A 29 -4.53 -9.87 5.12
C ARG A 29 -5.59 -9.03 5.82
N GLY A 30 -5.55 -7.70 5.67
CA GLY A 30 -6.49 -6.79 6.34
C GLY A 30 -6.22 -6.66 7.84
N VAL A 31 -5.00 -6.97 8.30
CA VAL A 31 -4.65 -6.94 9.73
C VAL A 31 -4.19 -5.53 10.08
N LYS A 32 -5.13 -4.65 10.41
CA LYS A 32 -4.87 -3.22 10.69
C LYS A 32 -3.80 -3.03 11.77
N ASP A 33 -3.92 -3.69 12.92
CA ASP A 33 -2.94 -3.61 14.02
C ASP A 33 -1.50 -3.94 13.58
N MET A 34 -1.35 -4.86 12.62
CA MET A 34 -0.03 -5.23 12.07
C MET A 34 0.50 -4.16 11.11
N VAL A 35 -0.38 -3.55 10.32
CA VAL A 35 -0.02 -2.41 9.45
C VAL A 35 0.47 -1.25 10.31
N GLU A 36 -0.28 -0.91 11.37
CA GLU A 36 0.10 0.15 12.29
C GLU A 36 1.43 -0.14 12.97
N LEU A 37 1.57 -1.34 13.53
CA LEU A 37 2.80 -1.78 14.17
C LEU A 37 4.01 -1.68 13.23
N LEU A 38 3.90 -2.15 11.98
CA LEU A 38 5.03 -2.12 11.05
C LEU A 38 5.45 -0.69 10.72
N ILE A 39 4.48 0.21 10.49
CA ILE A 39 4.73 1.63 10.22
C ILE A 39 5.37 2.31 11.45
N GLU A 40 4.88 2.03 12.65
CA GLU A 40 5.47 2.53 13.91
C GLU A 40 6.91 2.06 14.13
N ARG A 41 7.26 0.89 13.58
CA ARG A 41 8.63 0.35 13.60
C ARG A 41 9.48 0.79 12.41
N GLY A 42 9.00 1.76 11.63
CA GLY A 42 9.77 2.41 10.57
C GLY A 42 9.68 1.73 9.21
N ALA A 43 8.66 0.89 8.97
CA ALA A 43 8.39 0.40 7.62
C ALA A 43 8.14 1.58 6.67
N ASP A 44 8.81 1.57 5.52
CA ASP A 44 8.54 2.51 4.44
C ASP A 44 7.15 2.21 3.85
N VAL A 45 6.21 3.16 4.04
CA VAL A 45 4.82 3.04 3.57
C VAL A 45 4.75 2.90 2.05
N ASP A 46 5.71 3.49 1.33
CA ASP A 46 5.81 3.47 -0.12
C ASP A 46 6.80 2.43 -0.63
N ALA A 47 7.27 1.53 0.26
CA ALA A 47 8.18 0.45 -0.11
C ALA A 47 7.60 -0.36 -1.28
N LYS A 48 8.34 -0.35 -2.39
CA LYS A 48 7.98 -1.12 -3.59
C LYS A 48 8.45 -2.56 -3.45
N GLY A 49 7.55 -3.50 -3.68
CA GLY A 49 7.86 -4.92 -3.66
C GLY A 49 6.76 -5.81 -4.25
N GLY A 50 7.14 -7.05 -4.59
CA GLY A 50 6.23 -8.03 -5.16
C GLY A 50 5.64 -7.62 -6.51
N GLU A 51 4.51 -8.23 -6.89
CA GLU A 51 3.83 -7.94 -8.15
C GLU A 51 2.94 -6.67 -8.11
N TYR A 52 2.68 -6.17 -6.90
CA TYR A 52 1.60 -5.21 -6.62
C TYR A 52 2.06 -3.77 -6.44
N GLY A 53 3.37 -3.52 -6.45
CA GLY A 53 3.96 -2.19 -6.28
C GLY A 53 4.00 -1.78 -4.81
N THR A 54 3.18 -0.83 -4.37
CA THR A 54 3.11 -0.35 -2.97
C THR A 54 1.99 -1.02 -2.15
N ALA A 55 1.97 -0.80 -0.83
CA ALA A 55 0.86 -1.21 0.02
C ALA A 55 -0.46 -0.54 -0.37
N LEU A 56 -0.41 0.75 -0.75
CA LEU A 56 -1.58 1.53 -1.17
C LEU A 56 -2.22 0.94 -2.43
N GLN A 57 -1.43 0.66 -3.46
CA GLN A 57 -1.91 0.06 -4.71
C GLN A 57 -2.57 -1.31 -4.47
N LEU A 58 -2.03 -2.11 -3.55
CA LEU A 58 -2.64 -3.39 -3.15
C LEU A 58 -3.98 -3.20 -2.41
N ALA A 59 -4.07 -2.23 -1.51
CA ALA A 59 -5.32 -1.90 -0.83
C ALA A 59 -6.40 -1.43 -1.83
N CYS A 60 -6.03 -0.57 -2.78
CA CYS A 60 -6.89 -0.08 -3.85
C CYS A 60 -7.37 -1.21 -4.76
N ARG A 61 -6.47 -2.12 -5.16
CA ARG A 61 -6.83 -3.33 -5.93
C ARG A 61 -7.86 -4.19 -5.21
N ARG A 62 -7.81 -4.26 -3.87
CA ARG A 62 -8.78 -5.05 -3.08
C ARG A 62 -10.06 -4.29 -2.75
N GLY A 63 -10.10 -2.97 -2.97
CA GLY A 63 -11.25 -2.14 -2.66
C GLY A 63 -11.48 -1.94 -1.16
N VAL A 64 -10.45 -2.16 -0.34
CA VAL A 64 -10.57 -2.07 1.12
C VAL A 64 -10.39 -0.61 1.53
N LYS A 65 -11.46 0.17 1.47
CA LYS A 65 -11.46 1.62 1.73
C LYS A 65 -10.75 2.00 3.03
N ASP A 66 -11.10 1.38 4.15
CA ASP A 66 -10.45 1.67 5.44
C ASP A 66 -8.92 1.49 5.42
N MET A 67 -8.42 0.54 4.62
CA MET A 67 -6.97 0.32 4.50
C MET A 67 -6.32 1.38 3.62
N VAL A 68 -7.04 1.86 2.60
CA VAL A 68 -6.62 3.00 1.78
C VAL A 68 -6.54 4.26 2.64
N GLU A 69 -7.58 4.54 3.44
CA GLU A 69 -7.61 5.66 4.39
C GLU A 69 -6.44 5.58 5.36
N LEU A 70 -6.25 4.43 6.02
CA LEU A 70 -5.14 4.23 6.95
C LEU A 70 -3.78 4.50 6.29
N LEU A 71 -3.52 3.96 5.10
CA LEU A 71 -2.23 4.15 4.44
C LEU A 71 -1.99 5.62 4.04
N ILE A 72 -3.01 6.32 3.56
CA ILE A 72 -2.93 7.76 3.25
C ILE A 72 -2.67 8.57 4.51
N GLU A 73 -3.37 8.28 5.62
CA GLU A 73 -3.14 8.92 6.93
C GLU A 73 -1.72 8.69 7.46
N ARG A 74 -1.11 7.56 7.10
CA ARG A 74 0.28 7.23 7.42
C ARG A 74 1.30 7.76 6.41
N GLY A 75 0.86 8.58 5.46
CA GLY A 75 1.73 9.32 4.56
C GLY A 75 2.10 8.59 3.26
N ALA A 76 1.31 7.60 2.83
CA ALA A 76 1.49 6.98 1.53
C ALA A 76 1.39 8.01 0.39
N ASP A 77 2.32 7.96 -0.57
CA ASP A 77 2.21 8.74 -1.78
C ASP A 77 1.05 8.22 -2.65
N VAL A 78 -0.03 9.00 -2.69
CA VAL A 78 -1.25 8.72 -3.47
C VAL A 78 -0.96 8.56 -4.96
N ASN A 79 0.11 9.20 -5.45
CA ASN A 79 0.53 9.16 -6.86
C ASN A 79 1.72 8.20 -7.08
N ALA A 80 2.02 7.32 -6.12
CA ALA A 80 3.06 6.32 -6.30
C ALA A 80 2.76 5.44 -7.52
N GLU A 81 3.74 5.34 -8.41
CA GLU A 81 3.70 4.48 -9.59
C GLU A 81 4.50 3.19 -9.37
N GLY A 82 4.03 2.10 -9.94
CA GLY A 82 4.77 0.83 -9.98
C GLY A 82 3.89 -0.40 -10.00
N GLY A 83 4.54 -1.56 -9.95
CA GLY A 83 3.86 -2.85 -10.07
C GLY A 83 3.14 -3.02 -11.41
N ARG A 84 2.24 -3.99 -11.49
CA ARG A 84 1.54 -4.33 -12.75
C ARG A 84 0.39 -3.40 -13.13
N TYR A 85 0.02 -2.45 -12.28
CA TYR A 85 -1.22 -1.66 -12.43
C TYR A 85 -1.00 -0.16 -12.64
N GLY A 86 0.25 0.31 -12.65
CA GLY A 86 0.56 1.73 -12.78
C GLY A 86 0.36 2.47 -11.45
N SER A 87 -0.73 3.23 -11.28
CA SER A 87 -1.03 3.98 -10.05
C SER A 87 -2.22 3.42 -9.25
N ALA A 88 -2.36 3.89 -8.00
CA ALA A 88 -3.47 3.53 -7.11
C ALA A 88 -4.85 3.89 -7.71
N LEU A 89 -4.93 5.04 -8.39
CA LEU A 89 -6.15 5.48 -9.06
C LEU A 89 -6.50 4.61 -10.27
N GLN A 90 -5.51 4.24 -11.08
CA GLN A 90 -5.71 3.38 -12.24
C GLN A 90 -6.27 2.01 -11.85
N VAL A 91 -5.70 1.35 -10.83
CA VAL A 91 -6.17 0.03 -10.40
C VAL A 91 -7.57 0.07 -9.77
N ALA A 92 -7.86 1.09 -8.94
CA ALA A 92 -9.18 1.25 -8.34
C ALA A 92 -10.25 1.52 -9.40
N SER A 93 -9.92 2.34 -10.41
CA SER A 93 -10.81 2.67 -11.52
C SER A 93 -11.08 1.46 -12.41
N TRP A 94 -10.04 0.70 -12.76
CA TRP A 94 -10.17 -0.48 -13.62
C TRP A 94 -11.05 -1.57 -12.99
N LEU A 95 -11.01 -1.71 -11.67
CA LEU A 95 -11.82 -2.68 -10.92
C LEU A 95 -13.19 -2.13 -10.47
N GLY A 96 -13.49 -0.85 -10.73
CA GLY A 96 -14.78 -0.25 -10.41
C GLY A 96 -15.00 0.04 -8.93
N HIS A 97 -13.93 0.28 -8.16
CA HIS A 97 -14.01 0.59 -6.73
C HIS A 97 -14.32 2.08 -6.51
N THR A 98 -15.55 2.51 -6.81
CA THR A 98 -15.96 3.92 -6.85
C THR A 98 -15.62 4.70 -5.58
N GLU A 99 -15.92 4.17 -4.39
CA GLU A 99 -15.60 4.87 -3.14
C GLU A 99 -14.10 5.07 -2.92
N VAL A 100 -13.28 4.12 -3.36
CA VAL A 100 -11.81 4.23 -3.30
C VAL A 100 -11.32 5.25 -4.32
N VAL A 101 -11.90 5.28 -5.52
CA VAL A 101 -11.59 6.29 -6.54
C VAL A 101 -11.89 7.70 -6.03
N GLU A 102 -13.06 7.91 -5.45
CA GLU A 102 -13.46 9.19 -4.85
C GLU A 102 -12.52 9.60 -3.72
N LEU A 103 -12.16 8.66 -2.83
CA LEU A 103 -11.21 8.89 -1.75
C LEU A 103 -9.82 9.30 -2.27
N LEU A 104 -9.30 8.60 -3.28
CA LEU A 104 -7.99 8.91 -3.88
C LEU A 104 -7.99 10.30 -4.52
N ILE A 105 -9.05 10.64 -5.27
CA ILE A 105 -9.20 11.98 -5.88
C ILE A 105 -9.27 13.07 -4.80
N ALA A 106 -10.02 12.83 -3.72
CA ALA A 106 -10.11 13.75 -2.59
C ALA A 106 -8.74 13.98 -1.91
N ASN A 107 -7.82 13.01 -2.01
CA ASN A 107 -6.46 13.09 -1.48
C ASN A 107 -5.41 13.43 -2.55
N GLY A 108 -5.83 13.98 -3.71
CA GLY A 108 -4.91 14.55 -4.69
C GLY A 108 -4.33 13.55 -5.70
N ALA A 109 -5.01 12.43 -5.96
CA ALA A 109 -4.65 11.53 -7.06
C ALA A 109 -4.77 12.24 -8.42
N ARG A 110 -3.72 12.14 -9.24
CA ARG A 110 -3.67 12.70 -10.59
C ARG A 110 -4.51 11.86 -11.55
N GLN A 111 -5.38 12.51 -12.31
CA GLN A 111 -6.31 11.85 -13.22
C GLN A 111 -5.72 11.63 -14.63
N ASP A 112 -4.63 12.31 -14.97
CA ASP A 112 -4.05 12.41 -16.30
C ASP A 112 -2.67 11.77 -16.41
N GLU A 113 -2.50 10.57 -15.84
CA GLU A 113 -1.29 9.78 -16.03
C GLU A 113 -1.36 9.03 -17.37
N ARG A 114 -1.18 9.77 -18.47
CA ARG A 114 -0.75 9.17 -19.73
C ARG A 114 0.71 8.76 -19.53
N GLY A 115 0.97 7.45 -19.47
CA GLY A 115 2.34 6.95 -19.52
C GLY A 115 3.10 7.52 -20.72
N PRO A 116 4.44 7.68 -20.64
CA PRO A 116 5.26 8.16 -21.75
C PRO A 116 5.13 7.29 -23.01
#